data_AF-A0A829BU80-F1
#
_entry.id   AF-A0A829BU80-F1
#
_cell.length_a   1.000
_cell.length_b   1.000
_cell.length_c   1.000
_cell.angle_alpha   90.00
_cell.angle_beta   90.00
_cell.angle_gamma   90.00
#
_symmetry.space_group_name_H-M   'P 1'
#
loop_
_entity.id
_entity.type
_entity.pdbx_description
1 polymer ?
#
loop_
_entity_poly.entity_id
_entity_poly.type
_entity_poly.pdbx_seq_one_letter_code
_entity_poly.pdbx_strand_id
1 'polypeptide(L)' 'MTQLELAEKMRVTDKAVSKWERDLSFPNINSIPKLVEIFEVSVDDLMQVKTNTKETISKNK' A
#
# COMPACT_ATOMS: atom_id res chain seq x y z
N MET A 1 -3.40 7.38 -13.16
CA MET A 1 -2.31 6.43 -13.45
C MET A 1 -2.91 5.09 -13.82
N THR A 2 -2.43 4.45 -14.87
CA THR A 2 -2.86 3.12 -15.33
C THR A 2 -1.98 2.01 -14.74
N GLN A 3 -2.44 0.75 -14.81
CA GLN A 3 -1.64 -0.41 -14.37
C GLN A 3 -0.29 -0.51 -15.11
N LEU A 4 -0.29 -0.20 -16.41
CA LEU A 4 0.92 -0.20 -17.24
C LEU A 4 1.91 0.88 -16.77
N GLU A 5 1.43 2.10 -16.56
CA GLU A 5 2.26 3.22 -16.07
C GLU A 5 2.88 2.92 -14.70
N LEU A 6 2.11 2.30 -13.79
CA LEU A 6 2.63 1.90 -12.49
C LEU A 6 3.69 0.79 -12.62
N ALA A 7 3.45 -0.18 -13.50
CA ALA A 7 4.37 -1.27 -13.75
C ALA A 7 5.73 -0.77 -14.29
N GLU A 8 5.70 0.16 -15.24
CA GLU A 8 6.90 0.82 -15.77
C GLU A 8 7.67 1.56 -14.68
N LYS A 9 6.99 2.38 -13.87
CA LYS A 9 7.60 3.10 -12.74
C LYS A 9 8.22 2.13 -11.73
N MET A 10 7.53 1.03 -11.43
CA MET A 10 7.93 0.03 -10.45
C MET A 10 8.96 -0.98 -10.98
N ARG A 11 9.23 -1.00 -12.30
CA ARG A 11 10.02 -2.02 -12.99
C ARG A 11 9.50 -3.44 -12.73
N VAL A 12 8.19 -3.59 -12.72
CA VAL A 12 7.49 -4.87 -12.63
C VAL A 12 6.62 -5.06 -13.87
N THR A 13 5.92 -6.19 -13.98
CA THR A 13 4.94 -6.39 -15.05
C THR A 13 3.60 -5.79 -14.66
N ASP A 14 2.85 -5.32 -15.66
CA ASP A 14 1.43 -4.95 -15.54
C ASP A 14 0.60 -6.07 -14.89
N LYS A 15 0.92 -7.32 -15.20
CA LYS A 15 0.33 -8.51 -14.56
C LYS A 15 0.61 -8.60 -13.07
N ALA A 16 1.80 -8.19 -12.61
CA ALA A 16 2.11 -8.15 -11.18
C ALA A 16 1.24 -7.11 -10.47
N VAL A 17 1.15 -5.90 -11.04
CA VAL A 17 0.26 -4.84 -10.55
C VAL A 17 -1.19 -5.30 -10.51
N SER A 18 -1.69 -5.93 -11.58
CA SER A 18 -3.04 -6.50 -11.64
C SER A 18 -3.29 -7.55 -10.56
N LYS A 19 -2.28 -8.32 -10.15
CA LYS A 19 -2.41 -9.28 -9.05
C LYS A 19 -2.41 -8.59 -7.69
N TRP A 20 -1.64 -7.50 -7.51
CA TRP A 20 -1.65 -6.70 -6.28
C TRP A 20 -3.02 -6.08 -6.03
N GLU A 21 -3.63 -5.50 -7.06
CA GLU A 21 -4.95 -4.87 -6.97
C GLU A 21 -6.12 -5.85 -6.77
N ARG A 22 -5.88 -7.15 -6.99
CA ARG A 22 -6.89 -8.22 -6.82
C ARG A 22 -6.59 -9.16 -5.66
N ASP A 23 -5.67 -8.77 -4.77
CA ASP A 23 -5.25 -9.56 -3.60
C ASP A 23 -4.73 -10.97 -3.94
N LEU A 24 -4.24 -11.17 -5.16
CA LEU A 24 -3.70 -12.46 -5.62
C LEU A 24 -2.20 -12.60 -5.36
N SER A 25 -1.51 -11.49 -5.08
CA SER A 25 -0.12 -11.48 -4.67
C SER A 25 0.20 -10.17 -3.96
N PHE A 26 1.30 -10.15 -3.22
CA PHE A 26 1.77 -8.95 -2.55
C PHE A 26 2.98 -8.35 -3.26
N PRO A 27 3.13 -7.01 -3.24
CA PRO A 27 4.38 -6.37 -3.62
C PRO A 27 5.51 -6.81 -2.68
N ASN A 28 6.75 -6.81 -3.18
CA ASN A 28 7.92 -7.13 -2.37
C ASN A 28 8.08 -6.04 -1.28
N ILE A 29 8.68 -6.37 -0.13
CA ILE A 29 8.98 -5.37 0.92
C ILE A 29 9.81 -4.19 0.38
N ASN A 30 10.70 -4.44 -0.57
CA ASN A 30 11.50 -3.40 -1.24
C ASN A 30 10.67 -2.53 -2.20
N SER A 31 9.49 -3.00 -2.61
CA SER A 31 8.55 -2.24 -3.44
C SER A 31 7.72 -1.27 -2.62
N ILE A 32 7.56 -1.49 -1.31
CA ILE A 32 6.75 -0.65 -0.42
C ILE A 32 7.25 0.80 -0.38
N PRO A 33 8.54 1.11 -0.14
CA PRO A 33 9.06 2.48 -0.13
C PRO A 33 8.79 3.22 -1.45
N LYS A 34 8.82 2.50 -2.57
CA LYS A 34 8.61 3.08 -3.88
C LYS A 34 7.14 3.33 -4.19
N LEU A 35 6.25 2.46 -3.70
CA LEU A 35 4.81 2.67 -3.80
C LEU A 35 4.38 3.90 -3.01
N VAL A 36 4.86 4.06 -1.77
CA VAL A 36 4.52 5.24 -0.96
C VAL A 36 5.03 6.54 -1.58
N GLU A 37 6.20 6.52 -2.23
CA GLU A 37 6.72 7.66 -2.99
C GLU A 37 5.87 7.97 -4.23
N ILE A 38 5.47 6.97 -5.01
CA ILE A 38 4.68 7.15 -6.24
C ILE A 38 3.27 7.66 -5.95
N PHE A 39 2.66 7.19 -4.86
CA PHE A 39 1.30 7.53 -4.47
C PHE A 39 1.23 8.71 -3.50
N GLU A 40 2.37 9.22 -3.03
CA GLU A 40 2.47 10.31 -2.06
C GLU A 40 1.65 10.04 -0.79
N VAL A 41 1.64 8.79 -0.34
CA VAL A 41 0.95 8.32 0.87
C VAL A 41 1.95 7.83 1.91
N SER A 42 1.51 7.61 3.14
CA SER A 42 2.33 6.94 4.15
C SER A 42 2.32 5.41 3.98
N VAL A 43 3.24 4.71 4.64
CA VAL A 43 3.24 3.24 4.66
C VAL A 43 2.01 2.70 5.39
N ASP A 44 1.56 3.38 6.43
CA ASP A 44 0.33 3.04 7.17
C ASP A 44 -0.93 3.17 6.30
N ASP A 45 -1.03 4.24 5.50
CA ASP A 45 -2.11 4.43 4.53
C ASP A 45 -2.11 3.32 3.47
N LEU A 46 -0.93 3.01 2.90
CA LEU A 46 -0.77 1.97 1.88
C LEU A 46 -1.15 0.58 2.41
N MET A 47 -0.76 0.27 3.65
CA MET A 47 -1.04 -1.02 4.28
C MET A 47 -2.47 -1.13 4.82
N GLN A 48 -3.29 -0.09 4.64
CA GLN A 48 -4.61 0.01 5.26
C GLN A 48 -4.56 -0.33 6.75
N VAL A 49 -3.47 0.08 7.41
CA VAL A 49 -3.38 0.01 8.87
C VAL A 49 -4.40 1.03 9.35
N LYS A 50 -5.64 0.59 9.50
CA LYS A 50 -6.62 1.29 10.31
C LYS A 50 -5.98 1.30 11.68
N THR A 51 -5.35 2.41 12.05
CA THR A 51 -5.04 2.67 13.44
C THR A 51 -6.40 2.74 14.14
N ASN A 52 -6.88 1.58 14.55
CA ASN A 52 -7.99 1.43 15.47
C ASN A 52 -7.55 1.87 16.87
N THR A 53 -6.55 2.76 16.97
CA THR A 53 -6.36 3.70 18.06
C THR A 53 -7.51 4.73 18.05
N LYS A 54 -8.75 4.23 18.04
CA LYS A 54 -9.79 4.89 18.81
C LYS A 54 -9.33 4.72 20.25
N GLU A 55 -8.96 5.83 20.85
CA GLU A 55 -8.82 6.07 22.28
C GLU A 55 -9.58 5.04 23.11
N THR A 56 -8.90 3.97 23.50
CA THR A 56 -9.41 3.04 24.50
C THR A 56 -8.47 3.11 25.69
N ILE A 57 -8.36 4.28 26.33
CA ILE A 57 -7.93 4.42 27.73
C ILE A 57 -8.44 5.77 28.28
N SER A 58 -9.21 5.66 29.37
CA SER A 58 -9.45 6.65 30.42
C SER A 58 -10.60 7.67 30.27
N LYS A 59 -11.84 7.20 30.50
CA LYS A 59 -12.71 7.76 31.55
C LYS A 59 -13.48 6.62 32.21
N ASN A 60 -12.87 5.95 33.19
CA ASN A 60 -13.61 5.13 34.13
C ASN A 60 -12.91 5.09 35.50
N LYS A 61 -13.17 6.12 36.30
CA LYS A 61 -13.63 6.08 37.71
C LYS A 61 -13.28 7.39 38.42
#